data_AF-A0A7C2RIJ5-F1
#
_entry.id   AF-A0A7C2RIJ5-F1
#
_cell.length_a   1.000
_cell.length_b   1.000
_cell.length_c   1.000
_cell.angle_alpha   90.00
_cell.angle_beta   90.00
_cell.angle_gamma   90.00
#
_symmetry.space_group_name_H-M   'P 1'
#
loop_
_entity.id
_entity.type
_entity.pdbx_description
1 polymer ?
#
loop_
_entity_poly.entity_id
_entity_poly.type
_entity_poly.pdbx_seq_one_letter_code
_entity_poly.pdbx_strand_id
1 'polypeptide(L)'
;EAGNFQTSNFNRGGVGNDPVLAFAQDAEFNNAFFATPEDGFSPITSYNLFTEPPLRQVDSAFDADVLYHEYVHGLTNRLVGTFNVGALSGFQSAALGEGWSDIFAVSITNDPIVGEYTAGDEEKGIRTVNYSQSPLVFGDFGNRLGPLSALGLSAGIALDMTFIPEEHQDGELWATTLWDVRLRLGKETFEQLITDALKVTPSNPSILDARDAILIADVASYGGAHVDALWTIFAARGMGFSARTGSGEDTIVFQAFDTPSQPLLLNKESLFFDDMSRGISGWTVTGVSGRGEPPLWHQSSRRGSFAWYYGREAEGNYFSGTFRNYGAITSPVIDLTSVPRDSTITLEFDHFMRGDPTSPLLDNGYVRIVDPASGTVTQLACVINHTLGGRGGQFFEHEELNISRFAGQTIQVQFYFDTVTGTLNNAEGWYIDNVRVSRRVR
;
A
#
# COMPACT_ATOMS: atom_id res chain seq x y z
N GLU A 1 14.62 -11.41 27.23
CA GLU A 1 13.16 -11.52 27.00
C GLU A 1 12.75 -11.09 25.59
N ALA A 2 13.34 -10.03 25.02
CA ALA A 2 12.97 -9.46 23.71
C ALA A 2 13.28 -10.32 22.46
N GLY A 3 13.40 -11.65 22.61
CA GLY A 3 13.47 -12.62 21.52
C GLY A 3 14.60 -12.40 20.52
N ASN A 4 15.84 -12.13 20.98
CA ASN A 4 17.00 -12.02 20.10
C ASN A 4 17.64 -13.40 19.84
N PHE A 5 18.42 -13.51 18.76
CA PHE A 5 18.97 -14.79 18.29
C PHE A 5 20.30 -15.15 18.98
N GLN A 6 20.28 -16.07 19.95
CA GLN A 6 21.46 -16.46 20.73
C GLN A 6 21.46 -17.93 21.15
N THR A 7 22.63 -18.60 21.09
CA THR A 7 22.76 -19.95 21.65
C THR A 7 22.55 -19.98 23.17
N SER A 8 23.00 -18.94 23.88
CA SER A 8 22.80 -18.79 25.32
C SER A 8 22.42 -17.36 25.67
N ASN A 9 21.36 -17.20 26.46
CA ASN A 9 20.83 -15.89 26.85
C ASN A 9 21.49 -15.34 28.12
N PHE A 10 22.55 -15.99 28.64
CA PHE A 10 23.28 -15.56 29.84
C PHE A 10 22.38 -15.30 31.07
N ASN A 11 21.29 -16.07 31.21
CA ASN A 11 20.26 -15.91 32.24
C ASN A 11 19.53 -14.54 32.21
N ARG A 12 19.43 -13.89 31.04
CA ARG A 12 18.75 -12.60 30.82
C ARG A 12 17.30 -12.74 30.29
N GLY A 13 16.72 -13.93 30.41
CA GLY A 13 15.36 -14.28 29.95
C GLY A 13 15.24 -14.53 28.44
N GLY A 14 14.02 -14.83 27.97
CA GLY A 14 13.77 -15.36 26.61
C GLY A 14 14.13 -16.85 26.48
N VAL A 15 13.96 -17.40 25.28
CA VAL A 15 14.26 -18.80 24.96
C VAL A 15 15.50 -18.85 24.07
N GLY A 16 16.63 -19.33 24.61
CA GLY A 16 17.87 -19.42 23.85
C GLY A 16 17.93 -20.65 22.94
N ASN A 17 19.12 -20.93 22.40
CA ASN A 17 19.39 -21.99 21.42
C ASN A 17 18.78 -21.72 20.04
N ASP A 18 18.72 -20.44 19.65
CA ASP A 18 18.24 -19.97 18.36
C ASP A 18 19.28 -19.10 17.61
N PRO A 19 20.55 -19.53 17.46
CA PRO A 19 21.50 -18.78 16.65
C PRO A 19 21.01 -18.71 15.19
N VAL A 20 21.32 -17.60 14.49
CA VAL A 20 21.03 -17.47 13.07
C VAL A 20 21.90 -18.45 12.27
N LEU A 21 21.26 -19.23 11.40
CA LEU A 21 21.93 -20.10 10.44
C LEU A 21 22.03 -19.37 9.11
N ALA A 22 23.22 -18.88 8.77
CA ALA A 22 23.47 -18.10 7.56
C ALA A 22 24.16 -18.95 6.49
N PHE A 23 23.54 -19.00 5.31
CA PHE A 23 24.03 -19.71 4.13
C PHE A 23 24.42 -18.71 3.04
N ALA A 24 25.55 -18.94 2.40
CA ALA A 24 26.01 -18.16 1.25
C ALA A 24 26.07 -19.06 0.02
N GLN A 25 25.73 -18.52 -1.14
CA GLN A 25 25.65 -19.25 -2.41
C GLN A 25 24.78 -20.51 -2.31
N ASP A 26 23.62 -20.37 -1.67
CA ASP A 26 22.64 -21.46 -1.58
C ASP A 26 22.00 -21.73 -2.97
N ALA A 27 21.06 -22.68 -3.03
CA ALA A 27 20.56 -23.22 -4.30
C ALA A 27 19.67 -22.26 -5.12
N GLU A 28 19.19 -21.16 -4.53
CA GLU A 28 18.38 -20.16 -5.24
C GLU A 28 19.27 -19.14 -5.96
N PHE A 29 18.69 -18.32 -6.84
CA PHE A 29 19.41 -17.27 -7.58
C PHE A 29 18.64 -15.95 -7.52
N ASN A 30 19.37 -14.84 -7.62
CA ASN A 30 18.83 -13.47 -7.70
C ASN A 30 17.91 -13.08 -6.54
N ASN A 31 18.17 -13.60 -5.34
CA ASN A 31 17.39 -13.27 -4.15
C ASN A 31 18.20 -13.39 -2.85
N ALA A 32 17.68 -12.84 -1.77
CA ALA A 32 18.10 -13.14 -0.40
C ALA A 32 16.83 -13.32 0.45
N PHE A 33 16.94 -13.98 1.60
CA PHE A 33 15.79 -14.09 2.51
C PHE A 33 16.20 -14.32 3.97
N PHE A 34 15.26 -14.06 4.88
CA PHE A 34 15.35 -14.42 6.29
C PHE A 34 14.02 -15.03 6.78
N ALA A 35 14.07 -16.31 7.15
CA ALA A 35 12.94 -17.01 7.74
C ALA A 35 13.02 -16.95 9.27
N THR A 36 12.02 -16.31 9.89
CA THR A 36 12.00 -16.06 11.34
C THR A 36 11.00 -16.98 12.05
N PRO A 37 11.44 -18.05 12.72
CA PRO A 37 10.57 -18.82 13.61
C PRO A 37 10.48 -18.16 14.99
N GLU A 38 9.61 -18.74 15.83
CA GLU A 38 9.41 -18.38 17.23
C GLU A 38 10.73 -18.40 18.04
N ASP A 39 10.75 -17.68 19.17
CA ASP A 39 11.90 -17.65 20.10
C ASP A 39 12.32 -19.06 20.54
N GLY A 40 13.62 -19.36 20.47
CA GLY A 40 14.14 -20.70 20.76
C GLY A 40 14.28 -21.64 19.56
N PHE A 41 13.87 -21.22 18.36
CA PHE A 41 14.16 -21.90 17.10
C PHE A 41 15.09 -21.04 16.24
N SER A 42 16.15 -21.64 15.71
CA SER A 42 17.10 -20.93 14.85
C SER A 42 16.43 -20.41 13.59
N PRO A 43 16.52 -19.09 13.29
CA PRO A 43 16.17 -18.58 11.98
C PRO A 43 17.18 -19.02 10.93
N ILE A 44 16.75 -19.00 9.68
CA ILE A 44 17.58 -19.31 8.51
C ILE A 44 17.64 -18.05 7.66
N THR A 45 18.85 -17.69 7.21
CA THR A 45 19.04 -16.65 6.22
C THR A 45 19.92 -17.16 5.09
N SER A 46 19.61 -16.74 3.88
CA SER A 46 20.33 -17.14 2.68
C SER A 46 20.70 -15.94 1.81
N TYR A 47 21.93 -15.93 1.31
CA TYR A 47 22.48 -14.94 0.39
C TYR A 47 22.91 -15.64 -0.89
N ASN A 48 22.21 -15.35 -1.99
CA ASN A 48 22.38 -16.12 -3.21
C ASN A 48 23.21 -15.40 -4.28
N LEU A 49 23.61 -16.16 -5.29
CA LEU A 49 24.25 -15.59 -6.48
C LEU A 49 23.22 -14.86 -7.34
N PHE A 50 23.52 -13.62 -7.69
CA PHE A 50 22.84 -12.87 -8.73
C PHE A 50 23.53 -13.18 -10.06
N THR A 51 22.76 -13.57 -11.06
CA THR A 51 23.28 -14.12 -12.33
C THR A 51 22.55 -13.58 -13.57
N GLU A 52 21.42 -12.92 -13.41
CA GLU A 52 20.56 -12.47 -14.52
C GLU A 52 20.54 -10.94 -14.70
N PRO A 53 20.81 -10.42 -15.92
CA PRO A 53 20.59 -8.99 -16.23
C PRO A 53 19.12 -8.58 -16.00
N PRO A 54 18.83 -7.35 -15.55
CA PRO A 54 19.73 -6.20 -15.47
C PRO A 54 20.65 -6.19 -14.24
N LEU A 55 20.49 -7.14 -13.32
CA LEU A 55 21.27 -7.22 -12.09
C LEU A 55 22.72 -7.63 -12.40
N ARG A 56 23.63 -7.23 -11.51
CA ARG A 56 25.04 -7.56 -11.67
C ARG A 56 25.25 -9.05 -11.36
N GLN A 57 26.18 -9.69 -12.07
CA GLN A 57 26.58 -11.06 -11.74
C GLN A 57 27.51 -11.05 -10.52
N VAL A 58 26.95 -11.12 -9.33
CA VAL A 58 27.66 -11.01 -8.05
C VAL A 58 27.08 -11.95 -7.00
N ASP A 59 27.78 -12.05 -5.89
CA ASP A 59 27.31 -12.74 -4.69
C ASP A 59 26.76 -11.68 -3.72
N SER A 60 25.46 -11.75 -3.39
CA SER A 60 24.83 -10.78 -2.49
C SER A 60 25.37 -10.87 -1.06
N ALA A 61 26.12 -11.93 -0.71
CA ALA A 61 26.80 -12.02 0.57
C ALA A 61 27.86 -10.92 0.80
N PHE A 62 28.26 -10.20 -0.26
CA PHE A 62 29.17 -9.04 -0.17
C PHE A 62 28.44 -7.69 -0.10
N ASP A 63 27.10 -7.69 -0.15
CA ASP A 63 26.29 -6.48 -0.10
C ASP A 63 25.79 -6.22 1.33
N ALA A 64 26.38 -5.21 1.99
CA ALA A 64 26.21 -5.05 3.43
C ALA A 64 24.77 -4.68 3.82
N ASP A 65 24.11 -3.86 3.01
CA ASP A 65 22.73 -3.47 3.23
C ASP A 65 21.74 -4.60 2.99
N VAL A 66 21.99 -5.51 2.03
CA VAL A 66 21.23 -6.77 1.86
C VAL A 66 21.36 -7.62 3.13
N LEU A 67 22.58 -7.79 3.66
CA LEU A 67 22.80 -8.52 4.91
C LEU A 67 22.03 -7.91 6.10
N TYR A 68 22.04 -6.59 6.22
CA TYR A 68 21.32 -5.90 7.29
C TYR A 68 19.80 -5.97 7.09
N HIS A 69 19.33 -5.81 5.86
CA HIS A 69 17.93 -5.93 5.49
C HIS A 69 17.38 -7.29 5.92
N GLU A 70 18.04 -8.37 5.52
CA GLU A 70 17.62 -9.73 5.89
C GLU A 70 17.60 -9.93 7.40
N TYR A 71 18.65 -9.49 8.11
CA TYR A 71 18.67 -9.62 9.56
C TYR A 71 17.54 -8.85 10.25
N VAL A 72 17.12 -7.72 9.69
CA VAL A 72 16.06 -6.88 10.25
C VAL A 72 14.68 -7.49 10.07
N HIS A 73 14.44 -8.36 9.08
CA HIS A 73 13.25 -9.21 9.08
C HIS A 73 13.17 -10.06 10.35
N GLY A 74 14.31 -10.58 10.82
CA GLY A 74 14.40 -11.26 12.11
C GLY A 74 13.98 -10.38 13.28
N LEU A 75 14.49 -9.14 13.31
CA LEU A 75 14.16 -8.16 14.35
C LEU A 75 12.66 -7.81 14.35
N THR A 76 12.08 -7.49 13.19
CA THR A 76 10.70 -7.02 13.07
C THR A 76 9.71 -8.14 13.36
N ASN A 77 9.92 -9.35 12.83
CA ASN A 77 9.08 -10.51 13.12
C ASN A 77 9.13 -10.96 14.58
N ARG A 78 10.26 -10.75 15.28
CA ARG A 78 10.35 -11.02 16.72
C ARG A 78 9.69 -9.94 17.56
N LEU A 79 9.76 -8.66 17.18
CA LEU A 79 9.26 -7.58 18.05
C LEU A 79 7.79 -7.21 17.82
N VAL A 80 7.34 -7.17 16.57
CA VAL A 80 5.98 -6.72 16.23
C VAL A 80 4.94 -7.75 16.68
N GLY A 81 3.79 -7.27 17.16
CA GLY A 81 2.72 -8.17 17.58
C GLY A 81 3.03 -8.98 18.84
N THR A 82 4.00 -8.54 19.64
CA THR A 82 4.42 -9.19 20.90
C THR A 82 4.91 -10.63 20.67
N PHE A 83 5.97 -10.79 19.87
CA PHE A 83 6.59 -12.08 19.52
C PHE A 83 5.70 -13.00 18.68
N ASN A 84 4.81 -12.41 17.88
CA ASN A 84 4.01 -13.14 16.91
C ASN A 84 4.68 -13.08 15.53
N VAL A 85 5.32 -14.18 15.13
CA VAL A 85 6.02 -14.27 13.83
C VAL A 85 5.09 -14.25 12.60
N GLY A 86 3.76 -14.23 12.81
CA GLY A 86 2.76 -13.98 11.77
C GLY A 86 2.14 -12.58 11.82
N ALA A 87 2.79 -11.62 12.49
CA ALA A 87 2.25 -10.28 12.72
C ALA A 87 2.40 -9.31 11.53
N LEU A 88 3.07 -9.72 10.45
CA LEU A 88 3.35 -8.88 9.28
C LEU A 88 2.84 -9.55 8.00
N SER A 89 1.58 -10.01 8.00
CA SER A 89 1.01 -10.81 6.91
C SER A 89 0.04 -10.06 6.00
N GLY A 90 -0.50 -8.94 6.45
CA GLY A 90 -1.41 -8.10 5.66
C GLY A 90 -0.68 -7.09 4.78
N PHE A 91 -1.34 -6.56 3.75
CA PHE A 91 -0.71 -5.71 2.73
C PHE A 91 0.15 -4.57 3.29
N GLN A 92 -0.40 -3.75 4.19
CA GLN A 92 0.37 -2.66 4.81
C GLN A 92 1.41 -3.18 5.78
N SER A 93 1.12 -4.25 6.51
CA SER A 93 2.05 -4.79 7.50
C SER A 93 3.27 -5.49 6.88
N ALA A 94 3.10 -6.17 5.75
CA ALA A 94 4.19 -6.74 4.97
C ALA A 94 5.09 -5.63 4.41
N ALA A 95 4.47 -4.59 3.83
CA ALA A 95 5.19 -3.39 3.38
C ALA A 95 5.95 -2.69 4.51
N LEU A 96 5.37 -2.60 5.72
CA LEU A 96 6.09 -2.10 6.89
C LEU A 96 7.30 -2.97 7.23
N GLY A 97 7.19 -4.30 7.13
CA GLY A 97 8.28 -5.25 7.27
C GLY A 97 9.46 -4.93 6.36
N GLU A 98 9.21 -4.83 5.05
CA GLU A 98 10.19 -4.42 4.04
C GLU A 98 10.79 -3.04 4.32
N GLY A 99 9.94 -2.05 4.63
CA GLY A 99 10.37 -0.68 4.90
C GLY A 99 11.23 -0.55 6.16
N TRP A 100 10.96 -1.34 7.21
CA TRP A 100 11.82 -1.40 8.38
C TRP A 100 13.16 -2.06 8.07
N SER A 101 13.16 -3.14 7.28
CA SER A 101 14.40 -3.80 6.84
C SER A 101 15.31 -2.86 6.08
N ASP A 102 14.74 -2.11 5.12
CA ASP A 102 15.46 -1.08 4.38
C ASP A 102 15.98 0.04 5.28
N ILE A 103 15.13 0.64 6.12
CA ILE A 103 15.55 1.84 6.85
C ILE A 103 16.66 1.56 7.86
N PHE A 104 16.68 0.37 8.49
CA PHE A 104 17.78 -0.01 9.37
C PHE A 104 19.06 -0.24 8.57
N ALA A 105 18.99 -0.92 7.42
CA ALA A 105 20.13 -1.14 6.56
C ALA A 105 20.79 0.19 6.14
N VAL A 106 20.02 1.10 5.54
CA VAL A 106 20.49 2.43 5.08
C VAL A 106 20.89 3.34 6.24
N SER A 107 20.30 3.16 7.43
CA SER A 107 20.71 3.92 8.61
C SER A 107 22.10 3.50 9.10
N ILE A 108 22.39 2.20 9.10
CA ILE A 108 23.66 1.60 9.52
C ILE A 108 24.77 1.94 8.52
N THR A 109 24.52 1.77 7.22
CA THR A 109 25.48 2.10 6.15
C THR A 109 25.65 3.60 5.96
N ASN A 110 24.66 4.40 6.42
CA ASN A 110 24.57 5.83 6.18
C ASN A 110 24.54 6.17 4.67
N ASP A 111 23.80 5.35 3.92
CA ASP A 111 23.61 5.47 2.48
C ASP A 111 22.11 5.29 2.17
N PRO A 112 21.41 6.26 1.56
CA PRO A 112 19.97 6.18 1.27
C PRO A 112 19.60 5.23 0.12
N ILE A 113 20.54 4.45 -0.39
CA ILE A 113 20.34 3.49 -1.49
C ILE A 113 20.43 2.07 -0.92
N VAL A 114 19.66 1.15 -1.51
CA VAL A 114 19.63 -0.27 -1.11
C VAL A 114 20.05 -1.14 -2.29
N GLY A 115 21.03 -2.01 -2.07
CA GLY A 115 21.45 -3.07 -2.96
C GLY A 115 22.10 -2.57 -4.24
N GLU A 116 22.75 -1.39 -4.24
CA GLU A 116 23.42 -0.83 -5.41
C GLU A 116 24.57 -1.71 -5.92
N TYR A 117 25.24 -2.45 -5.03
CA TYR A 117 26.27 -3.40 -5.44
C TYR A 117 25.66 -4.56 -6.23
N THR A 118 24.57 -5.14 -5.71
CA THR A 118 23.85 -6.25 -6.34
C THR A 118 23.15 -5.84 -7.63
N ALA A 119 22.51 -4.67 -7.64
CA ALA A 119 21.81 -4.14 -8.80
C ALA A 119 22.77 -3.60 -9.88
N GLY A 120 23.94 -3.10 -9.49
CA GLY A 120 24.83 -2.34 -10.37
C GLY A 120 24.28 -0.94 -10.73
N ASP A 121 23.41 -0.39 -9.89
CA ASP A 121 22.75 0.91 -10.06
C ASP A 121 23.06 1.81 -8.84
N GLU A 122 24.00 2.74 -8.99
CA GLU A 122 24.41 3.69 -7.94
C GLU A 122 23.42 4.86 -7.75
N GLU A 123 22.37 4.99 -8.57
CA GLU A 123 21.40 6.07 -8.44
C GLU A 123 20.28 5.70 -7.44
N LYS A 124 19.79 4.47 -7.53
CA LYS A 124 18.64 3.98 -6.74
C LYS A 124 18.72 2.51 -6.30
N GLY A 125 19.75 1.78 -6.71
CA GLY A 125 19.92 0.37 -6.36
C GLY A 125 18.80 -0.51 -6.87
N ILE A 126 18.35 -1.47 -6.06
CA ILE A 126 17.28 -2.40 -6.43
C ILE A 126 15.87 -1.80 -6.26
N ARG A 127 15.76 -0.71 -5.50
CA ARG A 127 14.48 -0.01 -5.26
C ARG A 127 14.13 0.92 -6.41
N THR A 128 12.91 1.41 -6.42
CA THR A 128 12.45 2.33 -7.47
C THR A 128 12.80 3.80 -7.18
N VAL A 129 13.25 4.11 -5.96
CA VAL A 129 13.63 5.45 -5.51
C VAL A 129 14.90 5.42 -4.66
N ASN A 130 15.63 6.53 -4.69
CA ASN A 130 16.62 6.87 -3.66
C ASN A 130 15.90 7.54 -2.49
N TYR A 131 16.07 7.06 -1.25
CA TYR A 131 15.30 7.55 -0.11
C TYR A 131 15.53 9.03 0.21
N SER A 132 16.67 9.60 -0.17
CA SER A 132 16.94 11.03 0.01
C SER A 132 16.21 11.95 -0.97
N GLN A 133 15.65 11.39 -2.06
CA GLN A 133 15.00 12.13 -3.15
C GLN A 133 13.59 11.61 -3.45
N SER A 134 13.11 10.66 -2.66
CA SER A 134 11.84 9.98 -2.89
C SER A 134 10.65 10.94 -2.77
N PRO A 135 9.77 11.01 -3.79
CA PRO A 135 8.56 11.83 -3.75
C PRO A 135 7.38 11.14 -3.05
N LEU A 136 7.59 9.90 -2.56
CA LEU A 136 6.51 9.04 -2.10
C LEU A 136 5.79 9.60 -0.87
N VAL A 137 4.49 9.42 -0.87
CA VAL A 137 3.57 9.78 0.22
C VAL A 137 2.57 8.65 0.46
N PHE A 138 1.84 8.71 1.57
CA PHE A 138 0.90 7.68 1.98
C PHE A 138 -0.12 7.31 0.89
N GLY A 139 -0.62 8.28 0.10
CA GLY A 139 -1.57 8.03 -0.98
C GLY A 139 -1.04 7.22 -2.15
N ASP A 140 0.27 6.96 -2.22
CA ASP A 140 0.86 6.09 -3.23
C ASP A 140 0.73 4.59 -2.88
N PHE A 141 0.37 4.25 -1.63
CA PHE A 141 0.21 2.85 -1.20
C PHE A 141 -0.77 2.09 -2.10
N GLY A 142 -0.37 0.91 -2.59
CA GLY A 142 -1.19 0.07 -3.46
C GLY A 142 -1.46 0.66 -4.86
N ASN A 143 -0.82 1.79 -5.20
CA ASN A 143 -1.05 2.56 -6.41
C ASN A 143 0.22 2.77 -7.24
N ARG A 144 1.20 1.87 -7.10
CA ARG A 144 2.46 1.90 -7.83
C ARG A 144 2.54 0.77 -8.84
N LEU A 145 3.24 1.01 -9.94
CA LEU A 145 3.39 0.04 -11.01
C LEU A 145 4.24 -1.12 -10.49
N GLY A 146 3.58 -2.20 -10.08
CA GLY A 146 4.23 -3.46 -9.78
C GLY A 146 4.63 -4.17 -11.06
N PRO A 147 5.90 -4.52 -11.28
CA PRO A 147 6.24 -5.47 -12.32
C PRO A 147 5.71 -6.84 -11.88
N LEU A 148 4.53 -7.21 -12.35
CA LEU A 148 3.92 -8.54 -12.19
C LEU A 148 4.82 -9.68 -12.69
N SER A 149 5.91 -9.37 -13.41
CA SER A 149 6.99 -10.32 -13.72
C SER A 149 7.71 -10.84 -12.47
N ALA A 150 7.73 -10.10 -11.36
CA ALA A 150 8.30 -10.54 -10.09
C ALA A 150 7.43 -11.61 -9.38
N LEU A 151 6.14 -11.73 -9.73
CA LEU A 151 5.22 -12.73 -9.18
C LEU A 151 5.17 -14.04 -10.01
N GLY A 152 6.10 -14.26 -10.93
CA GLY A 152 6.22 -15.52 -11.69
C GLY A 152 5.10 -15.77 -12.71
N LEU A 153 4.23 -14.80 -12.97
CA LEU A 153 3.12 -14.93 -13.93
C LEU A 153 3.59 -14.60 -15.36
N SER A 154 4.23 -15.56 -16.02
CA SER A 154 4.68 -15.45 -17.43
C SER A 154 3.61 -15.83 -18.47
N ALA A 155 2.32 -15.64 -18.15
CA ALA A 155 1.20 -16.13 -18.96
C ALA A 155 0.75 -15.18 -20.10
N GLY A 156 1.67 -14.45 -20.74
CA GLY A 156 1.35 -13.68 -21.97
C GLY A 156 0.29 -12.58 -21.82
N ILE A 157 0.03 -12.13 -20.59
CA ILE A 157 -0.79 -10.95 -20.31
C ILE A 157 0.15 -9.74 -20.43
N ALA A 158 -0.30 -8.67 -21.09
CA ALA A 158 0.35 -7.36 -20.94
C ALA A 158 0.06 -6.89 -19.51
N LEU A 159 0.95 -7.29 -18.59
CA LEU A 159 0.89 -7.07 -17.15
C LEU A 159 1.57 -5.74 -16.77
N ASP A 160 1.83 -4.88 -17.74
CA ASP A 160 2.56 -3.61 -17.66
C ASP A 160 1.70 -2.42 -17.21
N MET A 161 0.43 -2.65 -16.85
CA MET A 161 -0.55 -1.60 -16.55
C MET A 161 -1.41 -1.86 -15.30
N THR A 162 -1.08 -2.89 -14.51
CA THR A 162 -1.88 -3.31 -13.35
C THR A 162 -1.17 -2.92 -12.05
N PHE A 163 -1.79 -2.04 -11.29
CA PHE A 163 -1.28 -1.53 -10.01
C PHE A 163 -1.81 -2.42 -8.88
N ILE A 164 -0.95 -3.21 -8.27
CA ILE A 164 -1.28 -4.06 -7.13
C ILE A 164 -0.39 -3.66 -5.96
N PRO A 165 -0.87 -3.77 -4.71
CA PRO A 165 0.01 -3.67 -3.57
C PRO A 165 1.13 -4.69 -3.68
N GLU A 166 2.34 -4.24 -3.45
CA GLU A 166 3.56 -5.04 -3.52
C GLU A 166 4.45 -4.60 -2.38
N GLU A 167 4.80 -5.53 -1.50
CA GLU A 167 5.38 -5.24 -0.19
C GLU A 167 6.69 -4.46 -0.29
N HIS A 168 7.55 -4.74 -1.28
CA HIS A 168 8.82 -4.03 -1.42
C HIS A 168 8.60 -2.58 -1.90
N GLN A 169 7.81 -2.40 -2.95
CA GLN A 169 7.47 -1.08 -3.50
C GLN A 169 6.69 -0.25 -2.48
N ASP A 170 5.68 -0.80 -1.85
CA ASP A 170 4.92 -0.08 -0.83
C ASP A 170 5.80 0.17 0.40
N GLY A 171 6.71 -0.73 0.76
CA GLY A 171 7.65 -0.54 1.87
C GLY A 171 8.58 0.66 1.70
N GLU A 172 8.90 1.05 0.46
CA GLU A 172 9.68 2.26 0.18
C GLU A 172 9.03 3.54 0.72
N LEU A 173 7.69 3.61 0.83
CA LEU A 173 7.01 4.79 1.41
C LEU A 173 7.36 4.95 2.89
N TRP A 174 7.46 3.82 3.58
CA TRP A 174 7.76 3.76 5.00
C TRP A 174 9.23 4.04 5.25
N ALA A 175 10.12 3.40 4.49
CA ALA A 175 11.55 3.67 4.54
C ALA A 175 11.87 5.14 4.20
N THR A 176 11.25 5.69 3.16
CA THR A 176 11.34 7.12 2.80
C THR A 176 10.98 8.03 3.98
N THR A 177 9.86 7.74 4.64
CA THR A 177 9.39 8.55 5.77
C THR A 177 10.36 8.46 6.95
N LEU A 178 10.80 7.26 7.28
CA LEU A 178 11.72 7.04 8.39
C LEU A 178 13.13 7.55 8.10
N TRP A 179 13.53 7.67 6.83
CA TRP A 179 14.76 8.38 6.45
C TRP A 179 14.70 9.87 6.82
N ASP A 180 13.57 10.54 6.60
CA ASP A 180 13.38 11.92 7.04
C ASP A 180 13.44 12.04 8.58
N VAL A 181 12.87 11.07 9.31
CA VAL A 181 12.96 10.99 10.77
C VAL A 181 14.42 10.81 11.20
N ARG A 182 15.17 9.91 10.55
CA ARG A 182 16.59 9.69 10.82
C ARG A 182 17.41 10.95 10.60
N LEU A 183 17.21 11.66 9.49
CA LEU A 183 17.92 12.91 9.19
C LEU A 183 17.62 13.98 10.26
N ARG A 184 16.39 14.02 10.77
CA ARG A 184 15.97 15.00 11.78
C ARG A 184 16.47 14.68 13.18
N LEU A 185 16.45 13.42 13.60
CA LEU A 185 16.75 13.01 14.98
C LEU A 185 18.20 12.54 15.18
N GLY A 186 18.90 12.22 14.10
CA GLY A 186 20.21 11.59 14.13
C GLY A 186 20.11 10.07 14.32
N LYS A 187 21.12 9.36 13.83
CA LYS A 187 21.18 7.88 13.75
C LYS A 187 20.85 7.19 15.08
N GLU A 188 21.54 7.57 16.16
CA GLU A 188 21.43 6.88 17.46
C GLU A 188 20.01 6.99 18.06
N THR A 189 19.47 8.21 18.11
CA THR A 189 18.10 8.47 18.58
C THR A 189 17.08 7.73 17.72
N PHE A 190 17.26 7.80 16.40
CA PHE A 190 16.37 7.16 15.44
C PHE A 190 16.31 5.64 15.64
N GLU A 191 17.46 4.94 15.59
CA GLU A 191 17.49 3.47 15.68
C GLU A 191 16.93 2.96 17.01
N GLN A 192 17.20 3.67 18.11
CA GLN A 192 16.63 3.35 19.42
C GLN A 192 15.12 3.59 19.45
N LEU A 193 14.65 4.74 18.97
CA LEU A 193 13.22 5.09 18.95
C LEU A 193 12.41 4.10 18.11
N ILE A 194 12.89 3.75 16.91
CA ILE A 194 12.20 2.78 16.05
C ILE A 194 12.18 1.39 16.69
N THR A 195 13.29 0.96 17.30
CA THR A 195 13.34 -0.34 18.00
C THR A 195 12.38 -0.38 19.19
N ASP A 196 12.20 0.73 19.91
CA ASP A 196 11.19 0.82 20.98
C ASP A 196 9.76 0.84 20.43
N ALA A 197 9.54 1.50 19.29
CA ALA A 197 8.25 1.50 18.59
C ALA A 197 7.82 0.11 18.16
N LEU A 198 8.74 -0.70 17.58
CA LEU A 198 8.45 -2.08 17.15
C LEU A 198 7.83 -2.92 18.27
N LYS A 199 8.25 -2.72 19.53
CA LYS A 199 7.76 -3.47 20.70
C LYS A 199 6.32 -3.15 21.09
N VAL A 200 5.81 -1.97 20.69
CA VAL A 200 4.44 -1.53 21.01
C VAL A 200 3.54 -1.53 19.78
N THR A 201 4.07 -1.83 18.60
CA THR A 201 3.29 -2.04 17.37
C THR A 201 2.43 -3.30 17.48
N PRO A 202 1.11 -3.22 17.17
CA PRO A 202 0.20 -4.37 17.23
C PRO A 202 0.49 -5.40 16.13
N SER A 203 -0.19 -6.56 16.16
CA SER A 203 -0.17 -7.51 15.03
C SER A 203 -0.98 -6.99 13.84
N ASN A 204 -0.49 -7.29 12.63
CA ASN A 204 -1.02 -6.81 11.35
C ASN A 204 -1.35 -5.31 11.36
N PRO A 205 -0.36 -4.47 11.74
CA PRO A 205 -0.56 -3.03 11.85
C PRO A 205 -0.84 -2.41 10.49
N SER A 206 -1.68 -1.39 10.46
CA SER A 206 -1.64 -0.41 9.38
C SER A 206 -0.39 0.47 9.51
N ILE A 207 -0.04 1.18 8.43
CA ILE A 207 1.02 2.19 8.44
C ILE A 207 0.74 3.27 9.50
N LEU A 208 -0.53 3.61 9.73
CA LEU A 208 -0.91 4.57 10.76
C LEU A 208 -0.77 4.01 12.19
N ASP A 209 -0.98 2.71 12.39
CA ASP A 209 -0.68 2.07 13.68
C ASP A 209 0.82 2.12 13.97
N ALA A 210 1.67 1.90 12.96
CA ALA A 210 3.12 2.02 13.08
C ALA A 210 3.59 3.46 13.36
N ARG A 211 2.97 4.46 12.71
CA ARG A 211 3.17 5.88 13.04
C ARG A 211 2.87 6.16 14.51
N ASP A 212 1.70 5.71 14.97
CA ASP A 212 1.24 5.97 16.33
C ASP A 212 2.11 5.23 17.37
N ALA A 213 2.61 4.03 17.05
CA ALA A 213 3.60 3.32 17.86
C ALA A 213 4.89 4.13 18.05
N ILE A 214 5.39 4.82 17.02
CA ILE A 214 6.57 5.69 17.12
C ILE A 214 6.29 6.89 18.03
N LEU A 215 5.12 7.51 17.91
CA LEU A 215 4.72 8.63 18.78
C LEU A 215 4.60 8.18 20.24
N ILE A 216 4.03 6.99 20.48
CA ILE A 216 3.94 6.38 21.81
C ILE A 216 5.34 6.10 22.37
N ALA A 217 6.24 5.54 21.57
CA ALA A 217 7.62 5.27 21.97
C ALA A 217 8.38 6.57 22.30
N ASP A 218 8.16 7.66 21.55
CA ASP A 218 8.78 8.95 21.86
C ASP A 218 8.32 9.52 23.21
N VAL A 219 7.02 9.41 23.49
CA VAL A 219 6.47 9.81 24.79
C VAL A 219 7.06 8.95 25.92
N ALA A 220 7.19 7.64 25.72
CA ALA A 220 7.68 6.71 26.73
C ALA A 220 9.19 6.85 27.00
N SER A 221 10.01 6.95 25.95
CA SER A 221 11.48 6.93 26.06
C SER A 221 12.10 8.32 26.15
N TYR A 222 11.46 9.35 25.59
CA TYR A 222 12.01 10.71 25.47
C TYR A 222 11.09 11.79 26.04
N GLY A 223 9.98 11.43 26.70
CA GLY A 223 9.03 12.38 27.28
C GLY A 223 8.31 13.24 26.23
N GLY A 224 8.26 12.79 24.98
CA GLY A 224 7.60 13.49 23.88
C GLY A 224 8.46 14.59 23.24
N ALA A 225 9.77 14.57 23.46
CA ALA A 225 10.69 15.60 22.98
C ALA A 225 10.72 15.74 21.44
N HIS A 226 10.26 14.73 20.70
CA HIS A 226 10.31 14.70 19.25
C HIS A 226 8.92 14.70 18.58
N VAL A 227 7.82 14.66 19.35
CA VAL A 227 6.43 14.60 18.83
C VAL A 227 6.14 15.67 17.77
N ASP A 228 6.53 16.93 17.98
CA ASP A 228 6.28 18.00 16.99
C ASP A 228 7.05 17.77 15.68
N ALA A 229 8.28 17.29 15.78
CA ALA A 229 9.12 16.97 14.62
C ALA A 229 8.57 15.75 13.86
N LEU A 230 8.16 14.71 14.59
CA LEU A 230 7.55 13.51 14.06
C LEU A 230 6.24 13.84 13.32
N TRP A 231 5.34 14.60 13.94
CA TRP A 231 4.09 15.03 13.28
C TRP A 231 4.35 15.86 12.02
N THR A 232 5.36 16.73 12.03
CA THR A 232 5.72 17.51 10.84
C THR A 232 6.14 16.59 9.69
N ILE A 233 6.95 15.56 9.96
CA ILE A 233 7.44 14.62 8.95
C ILE A 233 6.31 13.71 8.46
N PHE A 234 5.55 13.10 9.37
CA PHE A 234 4.43 12.24 8.99
C PHE A 234 3.38 13.00 8.19
N ALA A 235 3.03 14.23 8.60
CA ALA A 235 2.12 15.08 7.83
C ALA A 235 2.68 15.40 6.44
N ALA A 236 3.97 15.74 6.31
CA ALA A 236 4.59 15.98 5.01
C ALA A 236 4.56 14.75 4.09
N ARG A 237 4.56 13.53 4.66
CA ARG A 237 4.47 12.25 3.96
C ARG A 237 3.04 11.72 3.83
N GLY A 238 2.02 12.56 4.07
CA GLY A 238 0.62 12.19 3.89
C GLY A 238 0.01 11.37 5.04
N MET A 239 0.76 11.14 6.11
CA MET A 239 0.34 10.45 7.34
C MET A 239 -0.02 11.44 8.46
N GLY A 240 -0.62 12.57 8.09
CA GLY A 240 -1.04 13.63 9.01
C GLY A 240 -2.14 13.21 9.98
N PHE A 241 -2.52 14.14 10.85
CA PHE A 241 -3.44 13.89 11.97
C PHE A 241 -4.79 13.32 11.53
N SER A 242 -5.32 13.82 10.40
CA SER A 242 -6.61 13.37 9.86
C SER A 242 -6.49 12.23 8.85
N ALA A 243 -5.30 11.65 8.64
CA ALA A 243 -5.10 10.52 7.74
C ALA A 243 -5.89 9.30 8.24
N ARG A 244 -6.38 8.46 7.32
CA ARG A 244 -7.22 7.30 7.66
C ARG A 244 -6.89 6.11 6.77
N THR A 245 -7.06 4.93 7.35
CA THR A 245 -7.11 3.64 6.66
C THR A 245 -7.93 2.68 7.53
N GLY A 246 -8.54 1.66 6.94
CA GLY A 246 -9.41 0.73 7.63
C GLY A 246 -8.67 -0.25 8.54
N SER A 247 -7.60 -0.87 8.02
CA SER A 247 -6.79 -1.88 8.71
C SER A 247 -5.44 -2.07 8.00
N GLY A 248 -4.57 -2.94 8.53
CA GLY A 248 -3.36 -3.38 7.84
C GLY A 248 -3.58 -4.14 6.53
N GLU A 249 -4.82 -4.49 6.21
CA GLU A 249 -5.21 -5.15 4.94
C GLU A 249 -5.78 -4.18 3.90
N ASP A 250 -5.98 -2.92 4.28
CA ASP A 250 -6.67 -1.96 3.42
C ASP A 250 -5.72 -1.36 2.38
N THR A 251 -6.19 -1.22 1.15
CA THR A 251 -5.46 -0.62 0.03
C THR A 251 -5.96 0.77 -0.31
N ILE A 252 -7.12 1.16 0.23
CA ILE A 252 -7.63 2.52 0.10
C ILE A 252 -7.16 3.31 1.32
N VAL A 253 -6.46 4.40 1.05
CA VAL A 253 -5.89 5.25 2.11
C VAL A 253 -6.29 6.69 1.89
N PHE A 254 -6.69 7.34 2.99
CA PHE A 254 -6.92 8.77 3.01
C PHE A 254 -5.65 9.46 3.52
N GLN A 255 -4.86 10.00 2.59
CA GLN A 255 -3.71 10.84 2.96
C GLN A 255 -4.14 12.23 3.44
N ALA A 256 -3.49 12.69 4.50
CA ALA A 256 -3.68 14.02 5.06
C ALA A 256 -2.34 14.66 5.40
N PHE A 257 -2.27 15.99 5.27
CA PHE A 257 -1.05 16.77 5.48
C PHE A 257 -1.16 17.72 6.68
N ASP A 258 -2.17 17.50 7.53
CA ASP A 258 -2.40 18.27 8.74
C ASP A 258 -1.62 17.73 9.94
N THR A 259 -1.42 18.61 10.92
CA THR A 259 -0.86 18.24 12.23
C THR A 259 -1.91 18.45 13.30
N PRO A 260 -1.75 17.88 14.52
CA PRO A 260 -2.72 18.11 15.60
C PRO A 260 -2.92 19.59 15.96
N SER A 261 -1.91 20.44 15.72
CA SER A 261 -1.99 21.88 15.95
C SER A 261 -2.64 22.65 14.80
N GLN A 262 -2.80 22.03 13.63
CA GLN A 262 -3.41 22.61 12.42
C GLN A 262 -4.30 21.58 11.71
N PRO A 263 -5.38 21.08 12.37
CA PRO A 263 -6.19 19.99 11.83
C PRO A 263 -6.97 20.41 10.57
N LEU A 264 -7.31 19.43 9.72
CA LEU A 264 -8.20 19.64 8.59
C LEU A 264 -9.58 20.14 9.04
N LEU A 265 -10.15 21.07 8.26
CA LEU A 265 -11.47 21.65 8.52
C LEU A 265 -12.58 20.63 8.26
N LEU A 266 -13.61 20.64 9.12
CA LEU A 266 -14.75 19.73 9.02
C LEU A 266 -15.75 20.13 7.93
N ASN A 267 -15.89 21.43 7.65
CA ASN A 267 -16.88 21.92 6.70
C ASN A 267 -16.47 21.60 5.25
N LYS A 268 -17.43 21.08 4.48
CA LYS A 268 -17.28 20.70 3.07
C LYS A 268 -18.25 21.50 2.20
N GLU A 269 -17.76 21.97 1.07
CA GLU A 269 -18.58 22.48 -0.04
C GLU A 269 -18.59 21.43 -1.16
N SER A 270 -19.79 21.02 -1.60
CA SER A 270 -19.94 20.05 -2.69
C SER A 270 -19.70 20.71 -4.03
N LEU A 271 -18.70 20.22 -4.79
CA LEU A 271 -18.37 20.67 -6.14
C LEU A 271 -19.03 19.78 -7.20
N PHE A 272 -19.21 18.51 -6.89
CA PHE A 272 -19.96 17.54 -7.69
C PHE A 272 -20.66 16.55 -6.76
N PHE A 273 -21.85 16.08 -7.14
CA PHE A 273 -22.54 15.01 -6.45
C PHE A 273 -23.47 14.27 -7.40
N ASP A 274 -23.43 12.94 -7.37
CA ASP A 274 -24.39 12.06 -8.00
C ASP A 274 -24.77 10.94 -7.01
N ASP A 275 -26.07 10.75 -6.81
CA ASP A 275 -26.64 9.69 -5.96
C ASP A 275 -26.87 8.38 -6.72
N MET A 276 -26.40 8.31 -7.98
CA MET A 276 -26.46 7.15 -8.88
C MET A 276 -27.86 6.60 -9.19
N SER A 277 -28.90 7.30 -8.76
CA SER A 277 -30.29 6.82 -8.83
C SER A 277 -31.07 7.33 -10.04
N ARG A 278 -30.56 8.32 -10.76
CA ARG A 278 -31.30 9.09 -11.78
C ARG A 278 -30.91 8.80 -13.23
N GLY A 279 -30.96 7.54 -13.65
CA GLY A 279 -30.55 7.21 -15.01
C GLY A 279 -29.03 7.34 -15.20
N ILE A 280 -28.58 7.49 -16.45
CA ILE A 280 -27.15 7.55 -16.77
C ILE A 280 -26.48 8.84 -16.24
N SER A 281 -27.22 9.92 -15.93
CA SER A 281 -26.68 11.19 -15.38
C SER A 281 -25.43 11.77 -16.08
N GLY A 282 -25.24 11.47 -17.38
CA GLY A 282 -24.07 11.90 -18.16
C GLY A 282 -22.81 11.06 -17.96
N TRP A 283 -22.86 9.99 -17.16
CA TRP A 283 -21.79 9.00 -17.08
C TRP A 283 -21.63 8.26 -18.41
N THR A 284 -20.39 7.92 -18.74
CA THR A 284 -20.09 7.11 -19.93
C THR A 284 -19.60 5.73 -19.53
N VAL A 285 -19.97 4.73 -20.32
CA VAL A 285 -19.61 3.33 -20.10
C VAL A 285 -18.69 2.86 -21.23
N THR A 286 -17.58 2.25 -20.86
CA THR A 286 -16.66 1.58 -21.78
C THR A 286 -16.28 0.19 -21.26
N GLY A 287 -15.80 -0.68 -22.14
CA GLY A 287 -15.30 -1.99 -21.74
C GLY A 287 -15.62 -3.11 -22.71
N VAL A 288 -15.30 -4.33 -22.31
CA VAL A 288 -15.48 -5.56 -23.06
C VAL A 288 -16.09 -6.60 -22.12
N SER A 289 -17.23 -7.16 -22.50
CA SER A 289 -17.93 -8.24 -21.75
C SER A 289 -17.28 -9.61 -21.87
N GLY A 290 -16.32 -9.77 -22.80
CA GLY A 290 -15.74 -11.07 -23.17
C GLY A 290 -16.64 -11.93 -24.06
N ARG A 291 -17.88 -11.52 -24.36
CA ARG A 291 -18.86 -12.30 -25.14
C ARG A 291 -19.42 -11.61 -26.39
N GLY A 292 -18.90 -10.42 -26.74
CA GLY A 292 -19.48 -9.59 -27.80
C GLY A 292 -20.80 -8.91 -27.39
N GLU A 293 -21.14 -8.95 -26.10
CA GLU A 293 -22.24 -8.23 -25.47
C GLU A 293 -21.78 -6.82 -25.02
N PRO A 294 -22.70 -5.88 -24.71
CA PRO A 294 -22.35 -4.59 -24.13
C PRO A 294 -21.49 -4.70 -22.86
N PRO A 295 -20.75 -3.65 -22.49
CA PRO A 295 -19.98 -3.64 -21.24
C PRO A 295 -20.86 -3.93 -20.01
N LEU A 296 -20.26 -4.51 -18.98
CA LEU A 296 -21.01 -5.01 -17.81
C LEU A 296 -21.44 -3.92 -16.81
N TRP A 297 -20.94 -2.69 -16.94
CA TRP A 297 -21.42 -1.57 -16.12
C TRP A 297 -22.82 -1.13 -16.55
N HIS A 298 -23.76 -1.13 -15.62
CA HIS A 298 -25.14 -0.65 -15.81
C HIS A 298 -25.77 -0.25 -14.48
N GLN A 299 -26.92 0.42 -14.52
CA GLN A 299 -27.68 0.69 -13.29
C GLN A 299 -28.41 -0.56 -12.82
N SER A 300 -28.32 -0.81 -11.51
CA SER A 300 -28.91 -1.98 -10.87
C SER A 300 -29.61 -1.60 -9.58
N SER A 301 -30.62 -2.37 -9.22
CA SER A 301 -31.34 -2.26 -7.94
C SER A 301 -31.13 -3.49 -7.03
N ARG A 302 -30.18 -4.37 -7.40
CA ARG A 302 -29.93 -5.65 -6.72
C ARG A 302 -29.60 -5.53 -5.23
N ARG A 303 -29.11 -4.37 -4.78
CA ARG A 303 -28.79 -4.07 -3.37
C ARG A 303 -29.71 -3.02 -2.73
N GLY A 304 -30.94 -2.88 -3.24
CA GLY A 304 -32.02 -2.10 -2.61
C GLY A 304 -32.07 -0.62 -3.04
N SER A 305 -30.94 0.09 -3.11
CA SER A 305 -30.83 1.38 -3.81
C SER A 305 -30.42 1.19 -5.27
N PHE A 306 -30.71 2.18 -6.11
CA PHE A 306 -30.13 2.23 -7.44
C PHE A 306 -28.66 2.63 -7.33
N ALA A 307 -27.78 1.77 -7.84
CA ALA A 307 -26.34 1.99 -7.90
C ALA A 307 -25.84 1.61 -9.29
N TRP A 308 -24.64 2.06 -9.65
CA TRP A 308 -23.93 1.47 -10.78
C TRP A 308 -23.38 0.11 -10.37
N TYR A 309 -23.51 -0.88 -11.24
CA TYR A 309 -23.12 -2.26 -10.99
C TYR A 309 -22.29 -2.80 -12.16
N TYR A 310 -21.12 -3.36 -11.84
CA TYR A 310 -20.32 -4.17 -12.75
C TYR A 310 -20.67 -5.64 -12.60
N GLY A 311 -21.46 -6.15 -13.54
CA GLY A 311 -21.76 -7.57 -13.65
C GLY A 311 -22.94 -7.82 -14.57
N ARG A 312 -23.46 -9.03 -14.55
CA ARG A 312 -24.60 -9.45 -15.36
C ARG A 312 -25.84 -9.44 -14.47
N GLU A 313 -26.83 -8.64 -14.84
CA GLU A 313 -27.99 -8.37 -13.99
C GLU A 313 -28.79 -9.63 -13.65
N ALA A 314 -28.93 -10.57 -14.60
CA ALA A 314 -29.72 -11.79 -14.39
C ALA A 314 -28.99 -12.78 -13.48
N GLU A 315 -27.69 -12.99 -13.71
CA GLU A 315 -26.88 -13.96 -12.97
C GLU A 315 -26.41 -13.44 -11.62
N GLY A 316 -26.20 -12.13 -11.48
CA GLY A 316 -25.61 -11.55 -10.28
C GLY A 316 -24.12 -11.82 -10.13
N ASN A 317 -23.42 -11.98 -11.24
CA ASN A 317 -21.98 -12.12 -11.29
C ASN A 317 -21.42 -11.52 -12.58
N TYR A 318 -20.11 -11.42 -12.69
CA TYR A 318 -19.42 -10.98 -13.91
C TYR A 318 -18.88 -12.16 -14.73
N PHE A 319 -19.51 -13.34 -14.64
CA PHE A 319 -19.03 -14.55 -15.32
C PHE A 319 -19.30 -14.49 -16.82
N SER A 320 -18.21 -14.44 -17.60
CA SER A 320 -18.20 -14.36 -19.06
C SER A 320 -17.69 -15.64 -19.73
N GLY A 321 -17.65 -16.79 -19.04
CA GLY A 321 -17.13 -18.04 -19.60
C GLY A 321 -15.63 -18.18 -19.34
N THR A 322 -14.83 -18.31 -20.40
CA THR A 322 -13.36 -18.40 -20.31
C THR A 322 -12.65 -17.13 -20.79
N PHE A 323 -13.37 -16.02 -20.90
CA PHE A 323 -12.88 -14.77 -21.46
C PHE A 323 -12.71 -13.71 -20.37
N ARG A 324 -11.59 -12.99 -20.37
CA ARG A 324 -11.39 -11.80 -19.54
C ARG A 324 -12.45 -10.76 -19.88
N ASN A 325 -12.96 -10.06 -18.87
CA ASN A 325 -13.83 -8.91 -19.04
C ASN A 325 -13.32 -7.73 -18.20
N TYR A 326 -13.52 -6.52 -18.71
CA TYR A 326 -13.11 -5.30 -18.04
C TYR A 326 -13.97 -4.13 -18.52
N GLY A 327 -14.03 -3.05 -17.76
CA GLY A 327 -14.76 -1.85 -18.17
C GLY A 327 -14.75 -0.73 -17.14
N ALA A 328 -15.15 0.44 -17.58
CA ALA A 328 -15.20 1.64 -16.74
C ALA A 328 -16.54 2.36 -16.83
N ILE A 329 -16.92 2.99 -15.71
CA ILE A 329 -17.82 4.13 -15.68
C ILE A 329 -16.99 5.40 -15.48
N THR A 330 -17.24 6.43 -16.28
CA THR A 330 -16.53 7.72 -16.19
C THR A 330 -17.54 8.85 -16.05
N SER A 331 -17.33 9.72 -15.06
CA SER A 331 -18.23 10.83 -14.74
C SER A 331 -18.31 11.85 -15.88
N PRO A 332 -19.33 12.73 -15.90
CA PRO A 332 -19.22 14.01 -16.59
C PRO A 332 -17.96 14.78 -16.17
N VAL A 333 -17.56 15.78 -16.97
CA VAL A 333 -16.46 16.69 -16.62
C VAL A 333 -16.82 17.48 -15.36
N ILE A 334 -15.92 17.44 -14.37
CA ILE A 334 -15.99 18.20 -13.13
C ILE A 334 -14.99 19.35 -13.23
N ASP A 335 -15.48 20.58 -13.11
CA ASP A 335 -14.67 21.79 -13.23
C ASP A 335 -14.14 22.24 -11.86
N LEU A 336 -12.84 22.07 -11.63
CA LEU A 336 -12.13 22.54 -10.45
C LEU A 336 -11.25 23.77 -10.75
N THR A 337 -11.37 24.39 -11.92
CA THR A 337 -10.48 25.47 -12.37
C THR A 337 -10.55 26.72 -11.49
N SER A 338 -11.68 26.95 -10.83
CA SER A 338 -11.87 28.05 -9.87
C SER A 338 -11.43 27.72 -8.44
N VAL A 339 -11.08 26.47 -8.15
CA VAL A 339 -10.66 26.03 -6.82
C VAL A 339 -9.19 26.41 -6.59
N PRO A 340 -8.85 27.17 -5.53
CA PRO A 340 -7.47 27.51 -5.20
C PRO A 340 -6.58 26.27 -5.07
N ARG A 341 -5.34 26.34 -5.59
CA ARG A 341 -4.40 25.20 -5.65
C ARG A 341 -3.98 24.64 -4.28
N ASP A 342 -4.14 25.43 -3.23
CA ASP A 342 -3.89 25.07 -1.83
C ASP A 342 -5.14 24.54 -1.12
N SER A 343 -6.27 24.38 -1.82
CA SER A 343 -7.49 23.82 -1.25
C SER A 343 -7.33 22.31 -1.03
N THR A 344 -7.85 21.83 0.09
CA THR A 344 -8.06 20.39 0.30
C THR A 344 -9.32 19.94 -0.46
N ILE A 345 -9.14 19.02 -1.40
CA ILE A 345 -10.24 18.45 -2.19
C ILE A 345 -10.31 16.95 -1.92
N THR A 346 -11.52 16.45 -1.71
CA THR A 346 -11.79 15.04 -1.43
C THR A 346 -12.75 14.46 -2.45
N LEU A 347 -12.44 13.25 -2.92
CA LEU A 347 -13.35 12.37 -3.63
C LEU A 347 -13.93 11.40 -2.60
N GLU A 348 -15.25 11.36 -2.50
CA GLU A 348 -16.00 10.46 -1.63
C GLU A 348 -16.91 9.58 -2.48
N PHE A 349 -17.06 8.32 -2.10
CA PHE A 349 -17.99 7.40 -2.75
C PHE A 349 -18.35 6.26 -1.81
N ASP A 350 -19.55 5.71 -2.00
CA ASP A 350 -19.94 4.47 -1.36
C ASP A 350 -19.74 3.32 -2.35
N HIS A 351 -19.24 2.18 -1.89
CA HIS A 351 -19.10 1.02 -2.76
C HIS A 351 -19.33 -0.30 -2.05
N PHE A 352 -19.61 -1.34 -2.83
CA PHE A 352 -19.54 -2.72 -2.38
C PHE A 352 -18.84 -3.54 -3.45
N MET A 353 -17.81 -4.29 -3.09
CA MET A 353 -17.09 -5.14 -4.03
C MET A 353 -16.95 -6.56 -3.51
N ARG A 354 -17.16 -7.54 -4.39
CA ARG A 354 -16.86 -8.94 -4.13
C ARG A 354 -16.29 -9.58 -5.39
N GLY A 355 -14.98 -9.83 -5.35
CA GLY A 355 -14.25 -10.62 -6.34
C GLY A 355 -14.14 -12.09 -5.94
N ASP A 356 -13.39 -12.89 -6.71
CA ASP A 356 -13.05 -14.26 -6.33
C ASP A 356 -12.01 -14.30 -5.19
N PRO A 357 -12.28 -15.01 -4.07
CA PRO A 357 -11.44 -14.95 -2.88
C PRO A 357 -10.13 -15.75 -2.99
N THR A 358 -9.90 -16.44 -4.11
CA THR A 358 -8.74 -17.33 -4.26
C THR A 358 -7.44 -16.60 -4.56
N SER A 359 -7.50 -15.33 -5.01
CA SER A 359 -6.31 -14.52 -5.22
C SER A 359 -6.62 -13.02 -5.11
N PRO A 360 -5.83 -12.25 -4.36
CA PRO A 360 -5.97 -10.79 -4.29
C PRO A 360 -5.50 -10.08 -5.57
N LEU A 361 -4.91 -10.81 -6.52
CA LEU A 361 -4.37 -10.26 -7.77
C LEU A 361 -5.38 -10.27 -8.91
N LEU A 362 -6.57 -10.82 -8.68
CA LEU A 362 -7.63 -10.98 -9.68
C LEU A 362 -8.84 -10.14 -9.28
N ASP A 363 -9.66 -9.80 -10.26
CA ASP A 363 -10.92 -9.09 -10.06
C ASP A 363 -10.74 -7.77 -9.29
N ASN A 364 -9.92 -6.88 -9.85
CA ASN A 364 -9.52 -5.64 -9.19
C ASN A 364 -10.36 -4.44 -9.66
N GLY A 365 -10.76 -3.63 -8.69
CA GLY A 365 -11.35 -2.31 -8.90
C GLY A 365 -10.29 -1.23 -8.84
N TYR A 366 -10.46 -0.16 -9.59
CA TYR A 366 -9.53 0.96 -9.61
C TYR A 366 -10.30 2.27 -9.62
N VAL A 367 -9.92 3.18 -8.72
CA VAL A 367 -10.42 4.55 -8.68
C VAL A 367 -9.39 5.45 -9.33
N ARG A 368 -9.81 6.20 -10.35
CA ARG A 368 -8.92 6.94 -11.25
C ARG A 368 -9.45 8.35 -11.51
N ILE A 369 -8.53 9.26 -11.79
CA ILE A 369 -8.83 10.57 -12.38
C ILE A 369 -8.36 10.56 -13.84
N VAL A 370 -9.24 11.02 -14.73
CA VAL A 370 -8.94 11.21 -16.14
C VAL A 370 -8.86 12.70 -16.42
N ASP A 371 -7.78 13.14 -17.05
CA ASP A 371 -7.70 14.47 -17.64
C ASP A 371 -8.53 14.47 -18.94
N PRO A 372 -9.65 15.22 -19.02
CA PRO A 372 -10.53 15.22 -20.19
C PRO A 372 -9.87 15.82 -21.44
N ALA A 373 -8.80 16.61 -21.30
CA ALA A 373 -8.13 17.25 -22.43
C ALA A 373 -7.11 16.31 -23.10
N SER A 374 -6.31 15.60 -22.29
CA SER A 374 -5.24 14.71 -22.76
C SER A 374 -5.62 13.24 -22.83
N GLY A 375 -6.64 12.82 -22.07
CA GLY A 375 -6.96 11.42 -21.82
C GLY A 375 -6.00 10.73 -20.85
N THR A 376 -5.06 11.46 -20.23
CA THR A 376 -4.15 10.90 -19.23
C THR A 376 -4.94 10.39 -18.03
N VAL A 377 -4.64 9.16 -17.63
CA VAL A 377 -5.26 8.47 -16.50
C VAL A 377 -4.29 8.45 -15.33
N THR A 378 -4.75 8.87 -14.16
CA THR A 378 -4.00 8.78 -12.90
C THR A 378 -4.77 7.92 -11.92
N GLN A 379 -4.17 6.81 -11.48
CA GLN A 379 -4.76 5.98 -10.43
C GLN A 379 -4.64 6.65 -9.06
N LEU A 380 -5.70 6.52 -8.26
CA LEU A 380 -5.79 7.02 -6.89
C LEU A 380 -5.91 5.91 -5.85
N ALA A 381 -6.53 4.79 -6.22
CA ALA A 381 -6.72 3.65 -5.35
C ALA A 381 -6.88 2.36 -6.17
N CYS A 382 -6.32 1.29 -5.65
CA CYS A 382 -6.66 -0.08 -6.01
C CYS A 382 -7.65 -0.62 -4.97
N VAL A 383 -8.69 -1.28 -5.43
CA VAL A 383 -9.72 -1.92 -4.61
C VAL A 383 -9.60 -3.41 -4.84
N ILE A 384 -8.98 -4.10 -3.89
CA ILE A 384 -8.74 -5.54 -3.97
C ILE A 384 -9.72 -6.32 -3.11
N ASN A 385 -9.90 -7.59 -3.47
CA ASN A 385 -10.94 -8.42 -2.92
C ASN A 385 -10.62 -8.96 -1.52
N HIS A 386 -11.03 -8.28 -0.45
CA HIS A 386 -11.26 -8.91 0.87
C HIS A 386 -12.35 -8.18 1.66
N THR A 387 -13.59 -8.24 1.20
CA THR A 387 -14.74 -8.05 2.10
C THR A 387 -15.00 -9.31 2.95
N LEU A 388 -14.00 -9.80 3.68
CA LEU A 388 -14.17 -10.76 4.79
C LEU A 388 -13.07 -10.50 5.82
N GLY A 389 -13.36 -9.69 6.85
CA GLY A 389 -12.44 -9.50 7.98
C GLY A 389 -12.43 -8.18 8.75
N GLY A 390 -13.22 -7.16 8.39
CA GLY A 390 -13.32 -5.95 9.24
C GLY A 390 -14.26 -4.85 8.76
N ARG A 391 -14.35 -4.62 7.45
CA ARG A 391 -15.35 -3.74 6.82
C ARG A 391 -16.26 -4.44 5.81
N GLY A 392 -15.83 -5.62 5.36
CA GLY A 392 -16.49 -6.49 4.39
C GLY A 392 -17.83 -7.10 4.75
N GLY A 393 -18.77 -6.27 5.17
CA GLY A 393 -20.12 -6.66 5.47
C GLY A 393 -20.93 -6.97 4.21
N GLN A 394 -22.19 -7.31 4.45
CA GLN A 394 -23.24 -7.34 3.44
C GLN A 394 -23.59 -5.92 2.92
N PHE A 395 -22.81 -4.89 3.26
CA PHE A 395 -23.17 -3.49 3.20
C PHE A 395 -22.19 -2.70 2.33
N PHE A 396 -22.62 -1.51 1.91
CA PHE A 396 -21.74 -0.54 1.28
C PHE A 396 -20.75 0.03 2.31
N GLU A 397 -19.53 0.27 1.85
CA GLU A 397 -18.46 0.94 2.56
C GLU A 397 -18.30 2.37 2.01
N HIS A 398 -17.92 3.31 2.88
CA HIS A 398 -17.71 4.71 2.52
C HIS A 398 -16.23 5.01 2.45
N GLU A 399 -15.79 5.49 1.30
CA GLU A 399 -14.39 5.79 1.01
C GLU A 399 -14.15 7.28 0.78
N GLU A 400 -13.00 7.75 1.22
CA GLU A 400 -12.54 9.13 1.03
C GLU A 400 -11.10 9.12 0.49
N LEU A 401 -10.87 9.82 -0.62
CA LEU A 401 -9.56 9.95 -1.27
C LEU A 401 -9.18 11.43 -1.37
N ASN A 402 -7.90 11.73 -1.10
CA ASN A 402 -7.37 13.08 -1.28
C ASN A 402 -7.02 13.33 -2.75
N ILE A 403 -7.69 14.29 -3.37
CA ILE A 403 -7.49 14.66 -4.78
C ILE A 403 -7.03 16.12 -4.92
N SER A 404 -6.45 16.68 -3.87
CA SER A 404 -6.04 18.10 -3.82
C SER A 404 -5.04 18.47 -4.93
N ARG A 405 -4.25 17.51 -5.42
CA ARG A 405 -3.31 17.72 -6.55
C ARG A 405 -3.99 18.14 -7.86
N PHE A 406 -5.30 17.92 -7.99
CA PHE A 406 -6.09 18.31 -9.16
C PHE A 406 -6.81 19.66 -9.00
N ALA A 407 -6.58 20.38 -7.90
CA ALA A 407 -7.08 21.74 -7.73
C ALA A 407 -6.62 22.66 -8.89
N GLY A 408 -7.55 23.45 -9.43
CA GLY A 408 -7.28 24.32 -10.58
C GLY A 408 -7.30 23.60 -11.93
N GLN A 409 -7.80 22.36 -12.02
CA GLN A 409 -7.89 21.58 -13.26
C GLN A 409 -9.34 21.18 -13.57
N THR A 410 -9.60 20.70 -14.79
CA THR A 410 -10.84 19.95 -15.11
C THR A 410 -10.54 18.46 -15.01
N ILE A 411 -11.43 17.68 -14.41
CA ILE A 411 -11.22 16.24 -14.20
C ILE A 411 -12.46 15.43 -14.58
N GLN A 412 -12.28 14.12 -14.75
CA GLN A 412 -13.35 13.13 -14.65
C GLN A 412 -12.95 12.05 -13.65
N VAL A 413 -13.91 11.58 -12.85
CA VAL A 413 -13.74 10.44 -11.96
C VAL A 413 -14.09 9.17 -12.73
N GLN A 414 -13.23 8.16 -12.66
CA GLN A 414 -13.43 6.87 -13.31
C GLN A 414 -13.31 5.73 -12.30
N PHE A 415 -14.29 4.82 -12.34
CA PHE A 415 -14.24 3.52 -11.67
C PHE A 415 -14.04 2.45 -12.74
N TYR A 416 -12.91 1.75 -12.69
CA TYR A 416 -12.53 0.74 -13.67
C TYR A 416 -12.43 -0.62 -12.98
N PHE A 417 -13.05 -1.65 -13.55
CA PHE A 417 -12.98 -3.02 -13.07
C PHE A 417 -12.33 -3.91 -14.12
N ASP A 418 -11.48 -4.82 -13.70
CA ASP A 418 -10.80 -5.78 -14.57
C ASP A 418 -10.67 -7.14 -13.90
N THR A 419 -11.16 -8.19 -14.57
CA THR A 419 -11.01 -9.55 -14.06
C THR A 419 -9.58 -10.05 -14.12
N VAL A 420 -8.71 -9.42 -14.92
CA VAL A 420 -7.31 -9.80 -15.22
C VAL A 420 -7.19 -11.13 -15.98
N THR A 421 -8.04 -12.11 -15.65
CA THR A 421 -8.13 -13.45 -16.23
C THR A 421 -9.53 -13.73 -16.80
N GLY A 422 -9.65 -14.79 -17.61
CA GLY A 422 -10.92 -15.31 -18.09
C GLY A 422 -11.55 -16.41 -17.22
N THR A 423 -10.89 -16.82 -16.14
CA THR A 423 -11.36 -17.84 -15.19
C THR A 423 -11.60 -17.23 -13.83
N LEU A 424 -12.34 -17.89 -12.92
CA LEU A 424 -12.63 -17.38 -11.57
C LEU A 424 -13.58 -16.16 -11.52
N ASN A 425 -14.33 -15.89 -12.59
CA ASN A 425 -15.14 -14.68 -12.69
C ASN A 425 -16.58 -14.83 -12.14
N ASN A 426 -16.81 -15.66 -11.11
CA ASN A 426 -18.16 -16.03 -10.65
C ASN A 426 -18.64 -15.29 -9.38
N ALA A 427 -17.93 -14.26 -8.94
CA ALA A 427 -18.33 -13.47 -7.78
C ALA A 427 -19.27 -12.32 -8.16
N GLU A 428 -19.79 -11.60 -7.16
CA GLU A 428 -20.88 -10.64 -7.34
C GLU A 428 -20.47 -9.45 -8.20
N GLY A 429 -19.24 -8.96 -8.09
CA GLY A 429 -18.74 -7.79 -8.83
C GLY A 429 -18.68 -6.54 -7.97
N TRP A 430 -18.84 -5.37 -8.59
CA TRP A 430 -18.61 -4.08 -7.92
C TRP A 430 -19.78 -3.13 -8.10
N TYR A 431 -20.21 -2.51 -7.02
CA TYR A 431 -21.25 -1.49 -6.98
C TYR A 431 -20.67 -0.15 -6.54
N ILE A 432 -21.11 0.95 -7.18
CA ILE A 432 -20.72 2.33 -6.86
C ILE A 432 -21.98 3.16 -6.63
N ASP A 433 -21.99 3.91 -5.53
CA ASP A 433 -23.06 4.81 -5.12
C ASP A 433 -22.50 6.12 -4.52
N ASN A 434 -23.33 7.15 -4.41
CA ASN A 434 -23.06 8.42 -3.71
C ASN A 434 -21.69 9.07 -4.01
N VAL A 435 -21.35 9.26 -5.28
CA VAL A 435 -20.07 9.87 -5.66
C VAL A 435 -20.13 11.38 -5.46
N ARG A 436 -19.21 11.91 -4.66
CA ARG A 436 -19.09 13.33 -4.34
C ARG A 436 -17.66 13.81 -4.53
N VAL A 437 -17.51 14.98 -5.14
CA VAL A 437 -16.27 15.76 -5.02
C VAL A 437 -16.58 16.98 -4.19
N SER A 438 -15.80 17.20 -3.13
CA SER A 438 -15.98 18.34 -2.23
C SER A 438 -14.65 19.03 -1.93
N ARG A 439 -14.70 20.32 -1.60
CA ARG A 439 -13.56 21.05 -1.03
C ARG A 439 -13.82 21.42 0.42
N ARG A 440 -12.77 21.45 1.23
CA ARG A 440 -12.85 21.94 2.61
C ARG A 440 -12.92 23.47 2.61
N VAL A 441 -13.81 24.04 3.43
CA VAL A 441 -13.99 25.50 3.58
C VAL A 441 -13.90 25.90 5.05
N ARG A 442 -13.43 27.13 5.31
CA ARG A 442 -13.35 27.70 6.67
C ARG A 442 -14.70 28.16 7.17
#